data_AF-A0A257GWN5-F1
#
_entry.id   AF-A0A257GWN5-F1
#
_cell.length_a   1.000
_cell.length_b   1.000
_cell.length_c   1.000
_cell.angle_alpha   90.00
_cell.angle_beta   90.00
_cell.angle_gamma   90.00
#
_symmetry.space_group_name_H-M   'P 1'
#
loop_
_entity.id
_entity.type
_entity.pdbx_description
1 polymer ?
#
loop_
_entity_poly.entity_id
_entity_poly.type
_entity_poly.pdbx_seq_one_letter_code
_entity_poly.pdbx_strand_id
1 'polypeptide(L)'
;IDIVLRQPLDERNAITDIANAYLPTASGKSIPLTQIAKPTFAWEPGVMWRDNRDYSITVQSDIIEGLQGATVTAELLPKLRALEATWQAKGLTAYRIEVAGAVEQSSQGSSSIAAGIPIMLFVTFTLLMLQLHSFSRAMLVFLTGPLGIAGVAAALLVSGRPFGFVALLGVIALMGMIQRNSVILIDQIEQDRANGVPAWDAIVGSAVRRLRPIVLTAAAAVLAMIPLSRSVFWGPMAVAIMGGLIVATVLTLLALPAMYAAWFKVRRP
;
A
#
# COMPACT_ATOMS: atom_id res chain seq x y z
N ILE A 1 -16.23 -37.66 -28.76
CA ILE A 1 -15.55 -37.39 -30.06
C ILE A 1 -16.52 -36.56 -30.85
N ASP A 2 -16.17 -35.32 -31.16
CA ASP A 2 -17.05 -34.46 -31.94
C ASP A 2 -16.96 -34.86 -33.41
N ILE A 3 -18.10 -35.24 -34.00
CA ILE A 3 -18.20 -35.49 -35.44
C ILE A 3 -18.59 -34.18 -36.10
N VAL A 4 -17.63 -33.54 -36.77
CA VAL A 4 -17.83 -32.26 -37.45
C VAL A 4 -17.75 -32.48 -38.95
N LEU A 5 -18.85 -32.23 -39.67
CA LEU A 5 -18.89 -32.24 -41.12
C LEU A 5 -18.45 -30.86 -41.65
N ARG A 6 -17.43 -30.83 -42.51
CA ARG A 6 -16.99 -29.60 -43.19
C ARG A 6 -16.50 -29.95 -44.60
N GLN A 7 -16.56 -28.99 -45.52
CA GLN A 7 -16.02 -29.12 -46.88
C GLN A 7 -14.49 -29.35 -46.88
N PRO A 8 -13.94 -29.94 -47.97
CA PRO A 8 -12.50 -30.07 -48.18
C PRO A 8 -11.78 -28.72 -48.07
N LEU A 9 -10.49 -28.75 -47.69
CA LEU A 9 -9.73 -27.52 -47.44
C LEU A 9 -9.61 -26.65 -48.70
N ASP A 10 -9.48 -27.28 -49.87
CA ASP A 10 -9.26 -26.63 -51.16
C ASP A 10 -10.47 -25.81 -51.64
N GLU A 11 -11.66 -26.10 -51.11
CA GLU A 11 -12.92 -25.40 -51.44
C GLU A 11 -13.25 -24.25 -50.47
N ARG A 12 -12.38 -23.98 -49.49
CA ARG A 12 -12.62 -22.95 -48.46
C ARG A 12 -11.37 -22.16 -48.08
N ASN A 13 -10.32 -22.24 -48.89
CA ASN A 13 -9.03 -21.64 -48.56
C ASN A 13 -8.97 -20.15 -48.90
N ALA A 14 -9.75 -19.71 -49.90
CA ALA A 14 -9.86 -18.32 -50.28
C ALA A 14 -11.24 -17.75 -49.92
N ILE A 15 -11.26 -16.44 -49.59
CA ILE A 15 -12.51 -15.71 -49.31
C ILE A 15 -13.44 -15.72 -50.54
N THR A 16 -12.88 -15.81 -51.75
CA THR A 16 -13.62 -15.95 -53.01
C THR A 16 -14.43 -17.24 -53.10
N ASP A 17 -14.01 -18.29 -52.40
CA ASP A 17 -14.65 -19.61 -52.50
C ASP A 17 -16.03 -19.60 -51.81
N ILE A 18 -16.21 -18.72 -50.82
CA ILE A 18 -17.51 -18.48 -50.16
C ILE A 18 -18.55 -18.00 -51.18
N ALA A 19 -18.15 -17.15 -52.14
CA ALA A 19 -19.05 -16.65 -53.17
C ALA A 19 -19.46 -17.75 -54.19
N ASN A 20 -18.63 -18.78 -54.33
CA ASN A 20 -18.84 -19.91 -55.24
C ASN A 20 -19.44 -21.15 -54.57
N ALA A 21 -19.76 -21.07 -53.28
CA ALA A 21 -20.36 -22.17 -52.54
C ALA A 21 -21.79 -22.46 -53.06
N TYR A 22 -22.06 -23.72 -53.41
CA TYR A 22 -23.38 -24.18 -53.83
C TYR A 22 -24.19 -24.69 -52.65
N LEU A 23 -25.40 -24.15 -52.47
CA LEU A 23 -26.33 -24.58 -51.43
C LEU A 23 -27.42 -25.49 -52.04
N PRO A 24 -27.66 -26.69 -51.47
CA PRO A 24 -28.76 -27.54 -51.90
C PRO A 24 -30.09 -26.94 -51.43
N THR A 25 -31.07 -26.89 -52.34
CA THR A 25 -32.44 -26.45 -52.03
C THR A 25 -33.31 -27.65 -51.65
N ALA A 26 -34.45 -27.40 -50.98
CA ALA A 26 -35.45 -28.43 -50.70
C ALA A 26 -35.98 -29.14 -51.97
N SER A 27 -35.83 -28.50 -53.13
CA SER A 27 -36.19 -29.04 -54.45
C SER A 27 -35.14 -29.97 -55.07
N GLY A 28 -34.01 -30.21 -54.38
CA GLY A 28 -32.89 -31.03 -54.86
C GLY A 28 -31.97 -30.32 -55.86
N LYS A 29 -32.27 -29.07 -56.23
CA LYS A 29 -31.40 -28.22 -57.08
C LYS A 29 -30.36 -27.50 -56.22
N SER A 30 -29.15 -27.31 -56.74
CA SER A 30 -28.10 -26.51 -56.10
C SER A 30 -28.06 -25.11 -56.69
N ILE A 31 -28.02 -24.08 -55.84
CA ILE A 31 -27.91 -22.67 -56.24
C ILE A 31 -26.68 -22.02 -55.60
N PRO A 32 -25.96 -21.13 -56.31
CA PRO A 32 -24.79 -20.47 -55.75
C PRO A 32 -25.20 -19.47 -54.66
N LEU A 33 -24.38 -19.36 -53.59
CA LEU A 33 -24.65 -18.49 -52.45
C LEU A 33 -24.89 -17.02 -52.84
N THR A 34 -24.21 -16.56 -53.89
CA THR A 34 -24.33 -15.19 -54.44
C THR A 34 -25.71 -14.83 -54.97
N GLN A 35 -26.58 -15.81 -55.27
CA GLN A 35 -27.98 -15.55 -55.65
C GLN A 35 -28.87 -15.21 -54.45
N ILE A 36 -28.43 -15.52 -53.22
CA ILE A 36 -29.23 -15.38 -51.99
C ILE A 36 -28.61 -14.35 -51.04
N ALA A 37 -27.27 -14.24 -51.01
CA ALA A 37 -26.55 -13.36 -50.11
C ALA A 37 -25.43 -12.59 -50.84
N LYS A 38 -25.22 -11.33 -50.43
CA LYS A 38 -24.13 -10.49 -50.94
C LYS A 38 -23.06 -10.33 -49.85
N PRO A 39 -21.88 -10.97 -49.96
CA PRO A 39 -20.81 -10.76 -49.00
C PRO A 39 -20.31 -9.31 -49.10
N THR A 40 -20.14 -8.66 -47.95
CA THR A 40 -19.56 -7.32 -47.85
C THR A 40 -18.43 -7.33 -46.85
N PHE A 41 -17.35 -6.64 -47.17
CA PHE A 41 -16.26 -6.44 -46.23
C PHE A 41 -16.66 -5.32 -45.28
N ALA A 42 -16.84 -5.68 -44.02
CA ALA A 42 -17.03 -4.74 -42.94
C ALA A 42 -15.86 -4.87 -41.96
N TRP A 43 -15.48 -3.75 -41.36
CA TRP A 43 -14.52 -3.77 -40.27
C TRP A 43 -15.26 -4.00 -38.97
N GLU A 44 -14.88 -5.03 -38.23
CA GLU A 44 -15.36 -5.28 -36.88
C GLU A 44 -14.19 -5.36 -35.91
N PRO A 45 -14.34 -4.83 -34.67
CA PRO A 45 -13.35 -5.07 -33.64
C PRO A 45 -13.28 -6.56 -33.32
N GLY A 46 -12.13 -7.19 -33.57
CA GLY A 46 -11.92 -8.62 -33.26
C GLY A 46 -11.98 -8.92 -31.76
N VAL A 47 -11.82 -7.91 -30.90
CA VAL A 47 -11.96 -8.00 -29.44
C VAL A 47 -12.63 -6.74 -28.93
N MET A 48 -13.67 -6.90 -28.11
CA MET A 48 -14.32 -5.82 -27.38
C MET A 48 -14.12 -6.02 -25.88
N TRP A 49 -13.47 -5.06 -25.24
CA TRP A 49 -13.28 -5.06 -23.79
C TRP A 49 -14.44 -4.38 -23.10
N ARG A 50 -14.90 -5.01 -22.00
CA ARG A 50 -15.91 -4.44 -21.13
C ARG A 50 -15.42 -4.51 -19.70
N ASP A 51 -15.53 -3.42 -19.00
CA ASP A 51 -15.28 -3.33 -17.57
C ASP A 51 -16.52 -2.82 -16.86
N ASN A 52 -16.93 -3.50 -15.79
CA ASN A 52 -18.18 -3.22 -15.07
C ASN A 52 -19.42 -3.03 -15.97
N ARG A 53 -19.51 -3.80 -17.07
CA ARG A 53 -20.56 -3.78 -18.12
C ARG A 53 -20.51 -2.62 -19.12
N ASP A 54 -19.59 -1.67 -18.94
CA ASP A 54 -19.34 -0.57 -19.87
C ASP A 54 -18.25 -0.94 -20.88
N TYR A 55 -18.31 -0.42 -22.10
CA TYR A 55 -17.22 -0.60 -23.07
C TYR A 55 -16.01 0.22 -22.62
N SER A 56 -14.84 -0.42 -22.58
CA SER A 56 -13.62 0.21 -22.09
C SER A 56 -12.47 0.03 -23.08
N ILE A 57 -11.56 1.00 -23.08
CA ILE A 57 -10.29 0.93 -23.82
C ILE A 57 -9.18 1.07 -22.79
N THR A 58 -8.37 0.03 -22.66
CA THR A 58 -7.23 0.03 -21.75
C THR A 58 -6.03 0.65 -22.44
N VAL A 59 -5.53 1.77 -21.91
CA VAL A 59 -4.29 2.41 -22.35
C VAL A 59 -3.18 2.02 -21.37
N GLN A 60 -2.11 1.41 -21.88
CA GLN A 60 -0.97 0.99 -21.08
C GLN A 60 0.29 1.71 -21.56
N SER A 61 1.19 1.98 -20.62
CA SER A 61 2.47 2.64 -20.89
C SER A 61 3.54 2.14 -19.92
N ASP A 62 4.74 1.91 -20.43
CA ASP A 62 5.90 1.63 -19.60
C ASP A 62 6.47 2.92 -19.00
N ILE A 63 7.19 2.76 -17.89
CA ILE A 63 7.77 3.85 -17.12
C ILE A 63 9.28 3.75 -17.22
N ILE A 64 9.95 4.89 -17.34
CA ILE A 64 11.42 4.97 -17.30
C ILE A 64 11.97 4.54 -15.94
N GLU A 65 13.20 4.04 -15.94
CA GLU A 65 13.88 3.63 -14.69
C GLU A 65 13.98 4.80 -13.70
N GLY A 66 13.75 4.50 -12.41
CA GLY A 66 13.81 5.48 -11.32
C GLY A 66 12.49 6.16 -10.97
N LEU A 67 11.45 6.04 -11.80
CA LEU A 67 10.11 6.53 -11.49
C LEU A 67 9.16 5.41 -11.05
N GLN A 68 8.20 5.74 -10.20
CA GLN A 68 7.15 4.82 -9.79
C GLN A 68 5.84 5.11 -10.53
N GLY A 69 5.06 4.05 -10.78
CA GLY A 69 3.72 4.15 -11.35
C GLY A 69 2.83 5.13 -10.59
N ALA A 70 2.82 5.05 -9.25
CA ALA A 70 2.02 5.96 -8.43
C ALA A 70 2.40 7.43 -8.63
N THR A 71 3.69 7.76 -8.76
CA THR A 71 4.18 9.12 -8.97
C THR A 71 3.76 9.66 -10.34
N VAL A 72 3.96 8.86 -11.40
CA VAL A 72 3.58 9.24 -12.76
C VAL A 72 2.07 9.39 -12.89
N THR A 73 1.30 8.46 -12.31
CA THR A 73 -0.16 8.57 -12.25
C THR A 73 -0.59 9.82 -11.50
N ALA A 74 0.02 10.15 -10.37
CA ALA A 74 -0.31 11.37 -9.62
C ALA A 74 -0.02 12.66 -10.41
N GLU A 75 1.00 12.66 -11.28
CA GLU A 75 1.33 13.80 -12.14
C GLU A 75 0.40 13.90 -13.38
N LEU A 76 0.03 12.76 -13.97
CA LEU A 76 -0.80 12.71 -15.18
C LEU A 76 -2.30 12.83 -14.89
N LEU A 77 -2.78 12.28 -13.77
CA LEU A 77 -4.20 12.23 -13.43
C LEU A 77 -4.86 13.62 -13.44
N PRO A 78 -4.27 14.70 -12.88
CA PRO A 78 -4.85 16.04 -12.98
C PRO A 78 -5.04 16.52 -14.44
N LYS A 79 -4.07 16.22 -15.32
CA LYS A 79 -4.14 16.57 -16.75
C LYS A 79 -5.23 15.76 -17.46
N LEU A 80 -5.37 14.47 -17.11
CA LEU A 80 -6.43 13.60 -17.63
C LEU A 80 -7.82 14.02 -17.12
N ARG A 81 -7.94 14.41 -15.85
CA ARG A 81 -9.19 14.94 -15.30
C ARG A 81 -9.60 16.26 -15.94
N ALA A 82 -8.64 17.12 -16.30
CA ALA A 82 -8.92 18.32 -17.06
C ALA A 82 -9.46 17.99 -18.47
N LEU A 83 -8.90 16.99 -19.14
CA LEU A 83 -9.41 16.50 -20.42
C LEU A 83 -10.84 15.94 -20.28
N GLU A 84 -11.08 15.10 -19.28
CA GLU A 84 -12.41 14.56 -18.97
C GLU A 84 -13.43 15.69 -18.72
N ALA A 85 -13.05 16.74 -17.99
CA ALA A 85 -13.89 17.91 -17.78
C ALA A 85 -14.25 18.63 -19.10
N THR A 86 -13.35 18.67 -20.09
CA THR A 86 -13.68 19.22 -21.41
C THR A 86 -14.69 18.37 -22.18
N TRP A 87 -14.69 17.05 -21.99
CA TRP A 87 -15.70 16.15 -22.58
C TRP A 87 -17.06 16.36 -21.92
N GLN A 88 -17.09 16.45 -20.59
CA GLN A 88 -18.28 16.76 -19.82
C GLN A 88 -18.90 18.10 -20.25
N ALA A 89 -18.09 19.14 -20.45
CA ALA A 89 -18.55 20.45 -20.94
C ALA A 89 -19.14 20.41 -22.37
N LYS A 90 -18.75 19.43 -23.20
CA LYS A 90 -19.30 19.19 -24.54
C LYS A 90 -20.55 18.28 -24.54
N GLY A 91 -21.05 17.90 -23.37
CA GLY A 91 -22.21 17.01 -23.22
C GLY A 91 -21.88 15.52 -23.32
N LEU A 92 -20.60 15.14 -23.37
CA LEU A 92 -20.13 13.75 -23.45
C LEU A 92 -19.97 13.15 -22.05
N THR A 93 -21.05 13.16 -21.26
CA THR A 93 -21.01 12.78 -19.84
C THR A 93 -20.77 11.29 -19.59
N ALA A 94 -21.01 10.45 -20.61
CA ALA A 94 -20.85 9.00 -20.56
C ALA A 94 -19.39 8.51 -20.58
N TYR A 95 -18.43 9.39 -20.90
CA TYR A 95 -17.02 9.03 -20.93
C TYR A 95 -16.35 9.38 -19.62
N ARG A 96 -15.68 8.39 -19.01
CA ARG A 96 -14.90 8.56 -17.78
C ARG A 96 -13.50 8.01 -17.93
N ILE A 97 -12.57 8.61 -17.18
CA ILE A 97 -11.19 8.10 -17.08
C ILE A 97 -10.99 7.52 -15.68
N GLU A 98 -10.65 6.24 -15.64
CA GLU A 98 -10.37 5.51 -14.41
C GLU A 98 -8.91 5.03 -14.40
N VAL A 99 -8.28 5.14 -13.24
CA VAL A 99 -6.93 4.62 -13.03
C VAL A 99 -7.06 3.13 -12.75
N ALA A 100 -6.41 2.31 -13.57
CA ALA A 100 -6.41 0.86 -13.41
C ALA A 100 -5.01 0.33 -13.02
N GLY A 101 -4.96 -0.92 -12.58
CA GLY A 101 -3.72 -1.68 -12.39
C GLY A 101 -3.13 -1.56 -10.99
N ALA A 102 -1.80 -1.58 -10.88
CA ALA A 102 -1.12 -1.68 -9.59
C ALA A 102 -1.37 -0.48 -8.65
N VAL A 103 -1.57 0.71 -9.22
CA VAL A 103 -1.86 1.93 -8.42
C VAL A 103 -3.25 1.85 -7.79
N GLU A 104 -4.24 1.37 -8.53
CA GLU A 104 -5.60 1.14 -8.04
C GLU A 104 -5.60 0.12 -6.90
N GLN A 105 -4.97 -1.05 -7.12
CA GLN A 105 -4.87 -2.11 -6.11
C GLN A 105 -4.15 -1.62 -4.84
N SER A 106 -3.05 -0.89 -4.99
CA SER A 106 -2.32 -0.30 -3.85
C SER A 106 -3.16 0.75 -3.10
N SER A 107 -3.90 1.59 -3.83
CA SER A 107 -4.80 2.58 -3.24
C SER A 107 -5.95 1.93 -2.47
N GLN A 108 -6.58 0.91 -3.05
CA GLN A 108 -7.67 0.15 -2.42
C GLN A 108 -7.20 -0.60 -1.17
N GLY A 109 -6.02 -1.21 -1.23
CA GLY A 109 -5.39 -1.83 -0.05
C GLY A 109 -5.07 -0.81 1.04
N SER A 110 -4.52 0.35 0.68
CA SER A 110 -4.16 1.41 1.63
C SER A 110 -5.39 2.07 2.27
N SER A 111 -6.47 2.26 1.51
CA SER A 111 -7.73 2.80 2.04
C SER A 111 -8.39 1.83 3.01
N SER A 112 -8.31 0.52 2.73
CA SER A 112 -8.80 -0.53 3.63
C SER A 112 -8.04 -0.54 4.96
N ILE A 113 -6.70 -0.40 4.91
CA ILE A 113 -5.88 -0.24 6.12
C ILE A 113 -6.26 1.04 6.86
N ALA A 114 -6.38 2.17 6.17
CA ALA A 114 -6.73 3.46 6.77
C ALA A 114 -8.10 3.41 7.47
N ALA A 115 -9.06 2.70 6.91
CA ALA A 115 -10.36 2.45 7.54
C ALA A 115 -10.24 1.64 8.85
N GLY A 116 -9.24 0.75 8.95
CA GLY A 116 -8.95 -0.04 10.16
C GLY A 116 -8.12 0.70 11.23
N ILE A 117 -7.38 1.75 10.87
CA ILE A 117 -6.52 2.49 11.80
C ILE A 117 -7.26 2.98 13.06
N PRO A 118 -8.47 3.57 12.99
CA PRO A 118 -9.18 4.01 14.19
C PRO A 118 -9.44 2.88 15.20
N ILE A 119 -9.87 1.71 14.70
CA ILE A 119 -10.14 0.54 15.54
C ILE A 119 -8.81 0.01 16.13
N MET A 120 -7.76 -0.07 15.31
CA MET A 120 -6.43 -0.46 15.77
C MET A 120 -5.96 0.47 16.90
N LEU A 121 -6.00 1.79 16.70
CA LEU A 121 -5.58 2.76 17.72
C LEU A 121 -6.43 2.66 18.98
N PHE A 122 -7.75 2.46 18.86
CA PHE A 122 -8.63 2.25 20.00
C PHE A 122 -8.26 1.01 20.82
N VAL A 123 -8.06 -0.14 20.14
CA VAL A 123 -7.65 -1.39 20.79
C VAL A 123 -6.28 -1.22 21.45
N THR A 124 -5.31 -0.63 20.73
CA THR A 124 -3.95 -0.43 21.24
C THR A 124 -3.97 0.48 22.47
N PHE A 125 -4.71 1.59 22.42
CA PHE A 125 -4.87 2.51 23.55
C PHE A 125 -5.56 1.84 24.74
N THR A 126 -6.59 1.02 24.49
CA THR A 126 -7.27 0.25 25.54
C THR A 126 -6.32 -0.73 26.21
N LEU A 127 -5.51 -1.46 25.45
CA LEU A 127 -4.49 -2.36 26.00
C LEU A 127 -3.44 -1.60 26.83
N LEU A 128 -3.00 -0.43 26.37
CA LEU A 128 -2.09 0.43 27.13
C LEU A 128 -2.73 0.90 28.45
N MET A 129 -4.02 1.25 28.43
CA MET A 129 -4.76 1.66 29.63
C MET A 129 -4.87 0.51 30.64
N LEU A 130 -5.19 -0.70 30.17
CA LEU A 130 -5.26 -1.90 31.00
C LEU A 130 -3.89 -2.24 31.61
N GLN A 131 -2.81 -2.12 30.83
CA GLN A 131 -1.46 -2.43 31.30
C GLN A 131 -0.94 -1.41 32.33
N LEU A 132 -1.13 -0.11 32.09
CA LEU A 132 -0.53 0.97 32.89
C LEU A 132 -1.44 1.48 34.01
N HIS A 133 -2.70 1.02 34.05
CA HIS A 133 -3.75 1.43 34.99
C HIS A 133 -3.86 2.97 35.15
N SER A 134 -3.50 3.73 34.12
CA SER A 134 -3.44 5.20 34.18
C SER A 134 -3.56 5.81 32.79
N PHE A 135 -4.54 6.71 32.63
CA PHE A 135 -4.77 7.42 31.39
C PHE A 135 -3.57 8.28 30.97
N SER A 136 -3.00 9.04 31.91
CA SER A 136 -1.83 9.90 31.66
C SER A 136 -0.63 9.10 31.12
N ARG A 137 -0.36 7.94 31.73
CA ARG A 137 0.76 7.07 31.32
C ARG A 137 0.50 6.43 29.96
N ALA A 138 -0.73 5.94 29.73
CA ALA A 138 -1.12 5.39 28.44
C ALA A 138 -1.00 6.43 27.32
N MET A 139 -1.43 7.67 27.57
CA MET A 139 -1.29 8.77 26.61
C MET A 139 0.18 9.10 26.31
N LEU A 140 1.06 9.12 27.31
CA LEU A 140 2.50 9.33 27.10
C LEU A 140 3.10 8.27 26.18
N VAL A 141 2.78 6.98 26.39
CA VAL A 141 3.23 5.91 25.50
C VAL A 141 2.60 6.00 24.10
N PHE A 142 1.32 6.36 24.03
CA PHE A 142 0.64 6.49 22.76
C PHE A 142 1.29 7.57 21.87
N LEU A 143 1.66 8.70 22.48
CA LEU A 143 2.33 9.81 21.81
C LEU A 143 3.76 9.49 21.34
N THR A 144 4.43 8.46 21.89
CA THR A 144 5.76 8.09 21.38
C THR A 144 5.72 7.30 20.09
N GLY A 145 4.59 6.66 19.74
CA GLY A 145 4.45 5.90 18.50
C GLY A 145 4.79 6.72 17.24
N PRO A 146 4.16 7.91 17.04
CA PRO A 146 4.43 8.77 15.89
C PRO A 146 5.87 9.31 15.80
N LEU A 147 6.65 9.34 16.89
CA LEU A 147 8.03 9.85 16.87
C LEU A 147 8.94 9.06 15.91
N GLY A 148 8.65 7.78 15.69
CA GLY A 148 9.40 6.94 14.75
C GLY A 148 9.24 7.34 13.27
N ILE A 149 8.17 8.07 12.93
CA ILE A 149 7.91 8.50 11.55
C ILE A 149 9.01 9.44 11.05
N ALA A 150 9.58 10.29 11.92
CA ALA A 150 10.69 11.15 11.56
C ALA A 150 11.93 10.35 11.11
N GLY A 151 12.24 9.23 11.79
CA GLY A 151 13.33 8.34 11.42
C GLY A 151 13.06 7.56 10.14
N VAL A 152 11.82 7.13 9.93
CA VAL A 152 11.38 6.49 8.69
C VAL A 152 11.57 7.43 7.50
N ALA A 153 11.06 8.66 7.61
CA ALA A 153 11.17 9.66 6.57
C ALA A 153 12.64 9.97 6.24
N ALA A 154 13.46 10.21 7.27
CA ALA A 154 14.88 10.47 7.09
C ALA A 154 15.61 9.33 6.36
N ALA A 155 15.39 8.07 6.77
CA ALA A 155 16.08 6.94 6.15
C ALA A 155 15.63 6.64 4.72
N LEU A 156 14.34 6.80 4.43
CA LEU A 156 13.83 6.64 3.06
C LEU A 156 14.37 7.73 2.13
N LEU A 157 14.43 8.97 2.59
CA LEU A 157 15.01 10.09 1.83
C LEU A 157 16.51 9.89 1.58
N VAL A 158 17.28 9.52 2.61
CA VAL A 158 18.72 9.26 2.46
C VAL A 158 19.00 8.07 1.55
N SER A 159 18.16 7.02 1.61
CA SER A 159 18.35 5.82 0.79
C SER A 159 17.75 5.94 -0.62
N GLY A 160 17.07 7.06 -0.93
CA GLY A 160 16.35 7.24 -2.19
C GLY A 160 15.27 6.18 -2.44
N ARG A 161 14.72 5.57 -1.38
CA ARG A 161 13.73 4.49 -1.49
C ARG A 161 12.32 5.06 -1.40
N PRO A 162 11.42 4.65 -2.29
CA PRO A 162 10.05 5.17 -2.28
C PRO A 162 9.23 4.64 -1.11
N PHE A 163 8.26 5.43 -0.66
CA PHE A 163 7.26 4.99 0.32
C PHE A 163 6.14 4.24 -0.38
N GLY A 164 6.15 2.90 -0.27
CA GLY A 164 5.13 2.02 -0.84
C GLY A 164 4.27 1.30 0.20
N PHE A 165 3.34 0.48 -0.27
CA PHE A 165 2.44 -0.31 0.58
C PHE A 165 3.17 -1.15 1.64
N VAL A 166 4.26 -1.81 1.26
CA VAL A 166 5.04 -2.64 2.20
C VAL A 166 5.74 -1.79 3.27
N ALA A 167 6.18 -0.57 2.92
CA ALA A 167 6.75 0.37 3.89
C ALA A 167 5.71 0.86 4.89
N LEU A 168 4.46 1.07 4.46
CA LEU A 168 3.34 1.41 5.35
C LEU A 168 3.12 0.33 6.42
N LEU A 169 3.12 -0.95 6.04
CA LEU A 169 3.03 -2.06 7.00
C LEU A 169 4.20 -2.06 7.99
N GLY A 170 5.41 -1.74 7.50
CA GLY A 170 6.60 -1.58 8.35
C GLY A 170 6.45 -0.45 9.39
N VAL A 171 5.87 0.69 9.01
CA VAL A 171 5.60 1.80 9.93
C VAL A 171 4.62 1.40 11.03
N ILE A 172 3.56 0.65 10.68
CA ILE A 172 2.59 0.16 11.67
C ILE A 172 3.26 -0.79 12.66
N ALA A 173 4.06 -1.75 12.18
CA ALA A 173 4.82 -2.65 13.03
C ALA A 173 5.83 -1.89 13.93
N LEU A 174 6.48 -0.86 13.37
CA LEU A 174 7.41 0.00 14.10
C LEU A 174 6.72 0.74 15.26
N MET A 175 5.51 1.28 15.07
CA MET A 175 4.77 1.94 16.15
C MET A 175 4.58 1.02 17.35
N GLY A 176 4.21 -0.25 17.13
CA GLY A 176 4.08 -1.24 18.20
C GLY A 176 5.40 -1.55 18.91
N MET A 177 6.51 -1.66 18.16
CA MET A 177 7.84 -1.87 18.74
C MET A 177 8.27 -0.69 19.63
N ILE A 178 8.01 0.55 19.21
CA ILE A 178 8.33 1.76 19.97
C ILE A 178 7.46 1.84 21.23
N GLN A 179 6.17 1.55 21.12
CA GLN A 179 5.25 1.54 22.24
C GLN A 179 5.64 0.49 23.27
N ARG A 180 6.03 -0.73 22.84
CA ARG A 180 6.54 -1.77 23.74
C ARG A 180 7.71 -1.28 24.60
N ASN A 181 8.72 -0.65 23.98
CA ASN A 181 9.87 -0.11 24.71
C ASN A 181 9.47 1.02 25.67
N SER A 182 8.49 1.84 25.28
CA SER A 182 7.97 2.94 26.10
C SER A 182 7.18 2.44 27.32
N VAL A 183 6.32 1.43 27.18
CA VAL A 183 5.60 0.79 28.29
C VAL A 183 6.59 0.26 29.33
N ILE A 184 7.59 -0.49 28.86
CA ILE A 184 8.61 -1.11 29.72
C ILE A 184 9.41 -0.06 30.52
N LEU A 185 9.68 1.11 29.92
CA LEU A 185 10.37 2.20 30.60
C LEU A 185 9.48 2.89 31.63
N ILE A 186 8.22 3.23 31.30
CA ILE A 186 7.29 3.82 32.28
C ILE A 186 7.03 2.88 33.44
N ASP A 187 6.82 1.59 33.18
CA ASP A 187 6.57 0.60 34.22
C ASP A 187 7.75 0.51 35.21
N GLN A 188 9.00 0.57 34.72
CA GLN A 188 10.17 0.63 35.60
C GLN A 188 10.20 1.89 36.46
N ILE A 189 9.86 3.05 35.89
CA ILE A 189 9.81 4.33 36.63
C ILE A 189 8.80 4.24 37.77
N GLU A 190 7.63 3.66 37.51
CA GLU A 190 6.60 3.50 38.54
C GLU A 190 6.97 2.48 39.61
N GLN A 191 7.64 1.38 39.25
CA GLN A 191 8.17 0.43 40.23
C GLN A 191 9.21 1.10 41.14
N ASP A 192 10.13 1.89 40.57
CA ASP A 192 11.14 2.62 41.34
C ASP A 192 10.48 3.65 42.28
N ARG A 193 9.44 4.36 41.80
CA ARG A 193 8.65 5.30 42.62
C ARG A 193 7.88 4.58 43.73
N ALA A 194 7.31 3.40 43.46
CA ALA A 194 6.61 2.59 44.46
C ALA A 194 7.57 2.09 45.56
N ASN A 195 8.84 1.86 45.21
CA ASN A 195 9.90 1.52 46.15
C ASN A 195 10.44 2.73 46.94
N GLY A 196 9.83 3.91 46.80
CA GLY A 196 10.17 5.11 47.56
C GLY A 196 11.31 5.95 46.98
N VAL A 197 11.79 5.65 45.76
CA VAL A 197 12.83 6.46 45.10
C VAL A 197 12.24 7.82 44.70
N PRO A 198 12.93 8.95 44.95
CA PRO A 198 12.51 10.26 44.48
C PRO A 198 12.23 10.27 42.98
N ALA A 199 11.19 10.98 42.54
CA ALA A 199 10.71 10.91 41.15
C ALA A 199 11.79 11.24 40.10
N TRP A 200 12.68 12.19 40.38
CA TRP A 200 13.80 12.53 39.50
C TRP A 200 14.78 11.36 39.35
N ASP A 201 15.20 10.78 40.47
CA ASP A 201 16.15 9.66 40.50
C ASP A 201 15.55 8.39 39.93
N ALA A 202 14.25 8.17 40.11
CA ALA A 202 13.51 7.07 39.50
C ALA A 202 13.53 7.17 37.97
N ILE A 203 13.27 8.37 37.42
CA ILE A 203 13.28 8.60 35.96
C ILE A 203 14.67 8.35 35.37
N VAL A 204 15.70 8.97 35.94
CA VAL A 204 17.09 8.85 35.44
C VAL A 204 17.61 7.43 35.65
N GLY A 205 17.41 6.86 36.83
CA GLY A 205 17.85 5.50 37.17
C GLY A 205 17.20 4.44 36.28
N SER A 206 15.89 4.55 36.05
CA SER A 206 15.16 3.70 35.11
C SER A 206 15.70 3.82 33.68
N ALA A 207 15.91 5.05 33.19
CA ALA A 207 16.42 5.28 31.83
C ALA A 207 17.82 4.66 31.64
N VAL A 208 18.72 4.82 32.61
CA VAL A 208 20.07 4.24 32.57
C VAL A 208 20.02 2.70 32.60
N ARG A 209 19.19 2.10 33.46
CA ARG A 209 19.03 0.64 33.53
C ARG A 209 18.44 0.05 32.25
N ARG A 210 17.49 0.75 31.62
CA ARG A 210 16.80 0.30 30.42
C ARG A 210 17.57 0.57 29.13
N LEU A 211 18.59 1.43 29.15
CA LEU A 211 19.40 1.77 27.98
C LEU A 211 20.01 0.54 27.31
N ARG A 212 20.70 -0.32 28.08
CA ARG A 212 21.32 -1.55 27.52
C ARG A 212 20.29 -2.51 26.90
N PRO A 213 19.21 -2.91 27.60
CA PRO A 213 18.18 -3.78 27.02
C PRO A 213 17.51 -3.19 25.77
N ILE A 214 17.14 -1.90 25.78
CA ILE A 214 16.44 -1.26 24.66
C ILE A 214 17.36 -1.15 23.44
N VAL A 215 18.63 -0.78 23.64
CA VAL A 215 19.61 -0.72 22.54
C VAL A 215 19.87 -2.11 21.97
N LEU A 216 19.91 -3.15 22.80
CA LEU A 216 20.12 -4.53 22.33
C LEU A 216 18.97 -5.02 21.44
N THR A 217 17.71 -4.77 21.84
CA THR A 217 16.55 -5.15 21.03
C THR A 217 16.48 -4.36 19.73
N ALA A 218 16.81 -3.06 19.77
CA ALA A 218 16.88 -2.23 18.59
C ALA A 218 17.98 -2.69 17.63
N ALA A 219 19.19 -2.98 18.14
CA ALA A 219 20.31 -3.46 17.35
C ALA A 219 19.99 -4.81 16.69
N ALA A 220 19.39 -5.75 17.43
CA ALA A 220 19.00 -7.05 16.88
C ALA A 220 18.02 -6.90 15.70
N ALA A 221 17.01 -6.05 15.85
CA ALA A 221 16.04 -5.78 14.79
C ALA A 221 16.68 -5.07 13.59
N VAL A 222 17.53 -4.08 13.80
CA VAL A 222 18.26 -3.38 12.71
C VAL A 222 19.15 -4.35 11.95
N LEU A 223 19.95 -5.15 12.65
CA LEU A 223 20.85 -6.13 12.03
C LEU A 223 20.08 -7.19 11.22
N ALA A 224 18.91 -7.62 11.68
CA ALA A 224 18.05 -8.54 10.95
C ALA A 224 17.50 -7.94 9.64
N MET A 225 17.32 -6.62 9.57
CA MET A 225 16.81 -5.92 8.39
C MET A 225 17.88 -5.63 7.33
N ILE A 226 19.18 -5.68 7.68
CA ILE A 226 20.28 -5.45 6.73
C ILE A 226 20.21 -6.37 5.50
N PRO A 227 20.13 -7.71 5.63
CA PRO A 227 20.02 -8.57 4.44
C PRO A 227 18.72 -8.32 3.67
N LEU A 228 17.62 -8.06 4.38
CA LEU A 228 16.32 -7.83 3.77
C LEU A 228 16.27 -6.54 2.94
N SER A 229 17.07 -5.53 3.29
CA SER A 229 17.17 -4.25 2.57
C SER A 229 17.62 -4.39 1.10
N ARG A 230 18.29 -5.50 0.76
CA ARG A 230 18.73 -5.80 -0.61
C ARG A 230 17.60 -6.33 -1.51
N SER A 231 16.47 -6.73 -0.93
CA SER A 231 15.31 -7.16 -1.70
C SER A 231 14.68 -5.98 -2.45
N VAL A 232 14.27 -6.21 -3.70
CA VAL A 232 13.50 -5.22 -4.49
C VAL A 232 12.13 -4.99 -3.84
N PHE A 233 11.50 -6.06 -3.35
CA PHE A 233 10.16 -6.01 -2.78
C PHE A 233 10.15 -5.52 -1.32
N TRP A 234 11.01 -6.10 -0.46
CA TRP A 234 11.03 -5.79 0.98
C TRP A 234 11.99 -4.64 1.36
N GLY A 235 12.82 -4.17 0.42
CA GLY A 235 13.87 -3.19 0.67
C GLY A 235 13.37 -1.89 1.33
N PRO A 236 12.34 -1.21 0.78
CA PRO A 236 11.82 0.01 1.37
C PRO A 236 11.28 -0.17 2.80
N MET A 237 10.64 -1.30 3.09
CA MET A 237 10.16 -1.63 4.45
C MET A 237 11.32 -1.83 5.42
N ALA A 238 12.34 -2.57 5.03
CA ALA A 238 13.52 -2.81 5.86
C ALA A 238 14.24 -1.48 6.18
N VAL A 239 14.42 -0.61 5.18
CA VAL A 239 15.02 0.72 5.36
C VAL A 239 14.18 1.59 6.30
N ALA A 240 12.85 1.60 6.13
CA ALA A 240 11.94 2.32 7.00
C ALA A 240 12.04 1.86 8.45
N ILE A 241 12.03 0.54 8.70
CA ILE A 241 12.16 -0.03 10.05
C ILE A 241 13.53 0.30 10.65
N MET A 242 14.63 0.15 9.90
CA MET A 242 15.98 0.45 10.40
C MET A 242 16.10 1.90 10.84
N GLY A 243 15.76 2.83 9.95
CA GLY A 243 15.83 4.27 10.24
C GLY A 243 14.90 4.70 11.36
N GLY A 244 13.66 4.24 11.29
CA GLY A 244 12.64 4.50 12.29
C GLY A 244 13.06 4.02 13.67
N LEU A 245 13.60 2.80 13.78
CA LEU A 245 13.98 2.22 15.07
C LEU A 245 15.23 2.88 15.65
N ILE A 246 16.24 3.23 14.84
CA ILE A 246 17.44 3.94 15.30
C ILE A 246 17.04 5.29 15.92
N VAL A 247 16.29 6.10 15.17
CA VAL A 247 15.89 7.43 15.62
C VAL A 247 14.89 7.33 16.77
N ALA A 248 13.91 6.42 16.69
CA ALA A 248 12.96 6.23 17.76
C ALA A 248 13.62 5.75 19.05
N THR A 249 14.65 4.90 19.00
CA THR A 249 15.35 4.44 20.20
C THR A 249 15.99 5.61 20.94
N VAL A 250 16.67 6.50 20.21
CA VAL A 250 17.27 7.71 20.78
C VAL A 250 16.19 8.63 21.34
N LEU A 251 15.12 8.88 20.56
CA LEU A 251 14.01 9.72 20.99
C LEU A 251 13.26 9.13 22.19
N THR A 252 13.04 7.82 22.28
CA THR A 252 12.36 7.20 23.43
C THR A 252 13.22 7.31 24.69
N LEU A 253 14.54 7.12 24.60
CA LEU A 253 15.42 7.24 25.77
C LEU A 253 15.58 8.68 26.27
N LEU A 254 15.42 9.69 25.42
CA LEU A 254 15.58 11.10 25.78
C LEU A 254 14.24 11.82 26.00
N ALA A 255 13.34 11.70 25.03
CA ALA A 255 12.06 12.40 25.03
C ALA A 255 11.07 11.79 26.03
N LEU A 256 11.00 10.46 26.19
CA LEU A 256 10.02 9.87 27.11
C LEU A 256 10.28 10.27 28.58
N PRO A 257 11.51 10.19 29.12
CA PRO A 257 11.82 10.73 30.45
C PRO A 257 11.48 12.20 30.61
N ALA A 258 11.79 13.02 29.60
CA ALA A 258 11.50 14.46 29.61
C ALA A 258 9.99 14.74 29.58
N MET A 259 9.24 14.04 28.73
CA MET A 259 7.78 14.13 28.64
C MET A 259 7.12 13.70 29.95
N TYR A 260 7.61 12.61 30.56
CA TYR A 260 7.13 12.15 31.86
C TYR A 260 7.40 13.19 32.96
N ALA A 261 8.63 13.72 33.04
CA ALA A 261 8.99 14.75 34.02
C ALA A 261 8.16 16.03 33.86
N ALA A 262 7.92 16.46 32.61
CA ALA A 262 7.09 17.62 32.29
C ALA A 262 5.62 17.40 32.66
N TRP A 263 5.06 16.23 32.33
CA TRP A 263 3.66 15.91 32.59
C TRP A 263 3.36 15.82 34.09
N PHE A 264 4.25 15.18 34.85
CA PHE A 264 4.11 15.05 36.31
C PHE A 264 4.75 16.20 37.11
N LYS A 265 5.22 17.26 36.43
CA LYS A 265 5.83 18.46 37.03
C LYS A 265 6.92 18.13 38.06
N VAL A 266 7.77 17.14 37.75
CA VAL A 266 8.85 16.71 38.64
C VAL A 266 9.89 17.83 38.73
N ARG A 267 10.09 18.37 39.93
CA ARG A 267 11.12 19.39 40.17
C ARG A 267 12.50 18.74 40.10
N ARG A 268 13.44 19.42 39.45
CA ARG A 268 14.86 19.07 39.54
C ARG A 268 15.31 19.21 41.00
N PRO A 269 16.13 18.27 41.52
CA PRO A 269 16.76 18.45 42.82
C PRO A 269 17.62 19.72 42.85
#